data_AF-A0A8J6YCL6-F1
#
_entry.id   AF-A0A8J6YCL6-F1
#
_cell.length_a   1.000
_cell.length_b   1.000
_cell.length_c   1.000
_cell.angle_alpha   90.00
_cell.angle_beta   90.00
_cell.angle_gamma   90.00
#
_symmetry.space_group_name_H-M   'P 1'
#
loop_
_entity.id
_entity.type
_entity.pdbx_description
1 polymer ?
#
loop_
_entity_poly.entity_id
_entity_poly.type
_entity_poly.pdbx_seq_one_letter_code
_entity_poly.pdbx_strand_id
1 'polypeptide(L)'
;MQDKAKVEELLKALKEQATTEIEVALINEFEQQIKKTFGEIWRDIKGHEGNYQISNYGRVKSFKGRKPRILSTCKDSKGYPKVTFTENGKMKTYLIHVLVARAFIPNPNNLPVVHHKDSNPKNNHVDNLEWVTYKKNSEYAYMSGRWKPPYKRKNCAK
;
A
#
# COMPACT_ATOMS: atom_id res chain seq x y z
N MET A 1 17.80 -2.07 -17.98
CA MET A 1 17.06 -1.07 -18.79
C MET A 1 16.62 -1.65 -20.13
N GLN A 2 17.46 -2.41 -20.84
CA GLN A 2 17.10 -3.08 -22.11
C GLN A 2 15.88 -4.03 -22.01
N ASP A 3 15.68 -4.71 -20.87
CA ASP A 3 14.56 -5.66 -20.74
C ASP A 3 13.17 -5.00 -20.65
N LYS A 4 13.05 -3.80 -20.06
CA LYS A 4 11.74 -3.15 -19.86
C LYS A 4 11.14 -2.66 -21.18
N ALA A 5 11.93 -1.94 -21.98
CA ALA A 5 11.48 -1.38 -23.25
C ALA A 5 11.07 -2.48 -24.24
N LYS A 6 11.83 -3.58 -24.28
CA LYS A 6 11.51 -4.74 -25.12
C LYS A 6 10.22 -5.43 -24.68
N VAL A 7 9.99 -5.53 -23.37
CA VAL A 7 8.72 -6.07 -22.83
C VAL A 7 7.54 -5.16 -23.16
N GLU A 8 7.70 -3.83 -23.10
CA GLU A 8 6.65 -2.87 -23.47
C GLU A 8 6.32 -2.91 -24.97
N GLU A 9 7.32 -3.09 -25.84
CA GLU A 9 7.13 -3.25 -27.29
C GLU A 9 6.38 -4.55 -27.62
N LEU A 10 6.75 -5.67 -27.00
CA LEU A 10 6.06 -6.95 -27.16
C LEU A 10 4.60 -6.87 -26.67
N LEU A 11 4.36 -6.19 -25.56
CA LEU A 11 3.03 -5.97 -25.02
C LEU A 11 2.15 -5.15 -25.97
N LYS A 12 2.73 -4.13 -26.61
CA LYS A 12 2.02 -3.34 -27.63
C LYS A 12 1.62 -4.20 -28.82
N ALA A 13 2.53 -5.02 -29.34
CA ALA A 13 2.26 -5.93 -30.45
C ALA A 13 1.17 -6.96 -30.10
N LEU A 14 1.18 -7.50 -28.87
CA LEU A 14 0.14 -8.43 -28.39
C LEU A 14 -1.26 -7.79 -28.33
N LYS A 15 -1.34 -6.51 -27.93
CA LYS A 15 -2.62 -5.76 -27.90
C LYS A 15 -3.22 -5.57 -29.29
N GLU A 16 -2.40 -5.35 -30.30
CA GLU A 16 -2.84 -5.18 -31.69
C GLU A 16 -3.39 -6.48 -32.29
N GLN A 17 -3.03 -7.63 -31.72
CA GLN A 17 -3.45 -8.97 -32.17
C GLN A 17 -4.56 -9.59 -31.31
N ALA A 18 -4.88 -9.00 -30.15
CA ALA A 18 -5.90 -9.52 -29.26
C ALA A 18 -7.30 -9.33 -29.84
N THR A 19 -8.02 -10.42 -30.05
CA THR A 19 -9.36 -10.41 -30.68
C THR A 19 -10.44 -10.94 -29.74
N THR A 20 -10.05 -11.68 -28.70
CA THR A 20 -10.96 -12.28 -27.73
C THR A 20 -10.93 -11.57 -26.38
N GLU A 21 -12.05 -11.61 -25.65
CA GLU A 21 -12.14 -11.05 -24.29
C GLU A 21 -11.15 -11.72 -23.32
N ILE A 22 -10.85 -13.00 -23.53
CA ILE A 22 -9.88 -13.77 -22.73
C ILE A 22 -8.45 -13.24 -22.95
N GLU A 23 -8.05 -13.01 -24.20
CA GLU A 23 -6.74 -12.43 -24.51
C GLU A 23 -6.60 -11.03 -23.91
N VAL A 24 -7.64 -10.21 -23.99
CA VAL A 24 -7.67 -8.87 -23.38
C VAL A 24 -7.52 -8.97 -21.85
N ALA A 25 -8.23 -9.89 -21.19
CA ALA A 25 -8.11 -10.09 -19.75
C ALA A 25 -6.68 -10.54 -19.35
N LEU A 26 -6.10 -11.48 -20.09
CA LEU A 26 -4.74 -11.99 -19.83
C LEU A 26 -3.68 -10.90 -20.04
N ILE A 27 -3.85 -10.09 -21.08
CA ILE A 27 -3.00 -8.91 -21.33
C ILE A 27 -3.11 -7.95 -20.15
N ASN A 28 -4.32 -7.61 -19.68
CA ASN A 28 -4.51 -6.71 -18.54
C ASN A 28 -3.83 -7.24 -17.25
N GLU A 29 -3.91 -8.54 -16.99
CA GLU A 29 -3.20 -9.16 -15.85
C GLU A 29 -1.68 -9.05 -16.02
N PHE A 30 -1.17 -9.28 -17.24
CA PHE A 30 0.24 -9.16 -17.55
C PHE A 30 0.73 -7.70 -17.42
N GLU A 31 -0.06 -6.72 -17.86
CA GLU A 31 0.22 -5.29 -17.67
C GLU A 31 0.32 -4.93 -16.19
N GLN A 32 -0.62 -5.41 -15.37
CA GLN A 32 -0.59 -5.19 -13.92
C GLN A 32 0.69 -5.78 -13.31
N GLN A 33 1.09 -6.96 -13.76
CA GLN A 33 2.30 -7.64 -13.29
C GLN A 33 3.59 -6.90 -13.73
N ILE A 34 3.65 -6.43 -14.98
CA ILE A 34 4.75 -5.60 -15.49
C ILE A 34 4.84 -4.30 -14.69
N LYS A 35 3.72 -3.58 -14.54
CA LYS A 35 3.66 -2.33 -13.80
C LYS A 35 4.15 -2.51 -12.36
N LYS A 36 3.74 -3.60 -11.71
CA LYS A 36 4.18 -3.96 -10.37
C LYS A 36 5.67 -4.28 -10.27
N THR A 37 6.27 -4.82 -11.33
CA THR A 37 7.67 -5.27 -11.33
C THR A 37 8.63 -4.16 -11.72
N PHE A 38 8.28 -3.37 -12.74
CA PHE A 38 9.14 -2.32 -13.30
C PHE A 38 8.82 -0.92 -12.78
N GLY A 39 7.63 -0.69 -12.23
CA GLY A 39 7.23 0.56 -11.59
C GLY A 39 7.50 0.60 -10.09
N GLU A 40 8.20 -0.41 -9.56
CA GLU A 40 8.50 -0.46 -8.15
C GLU A 40 9.71 0.39 -7.78
N ILE A 41 9.45 1.38 -6.93
CA ILE A 41 10.45 2.28 -6.37
C ILE A 41 10.68 1.87 -4.92
N TRP A 42 11.94 1.75 -4.53
CA TRP A 42 12.35 1.41 -3.16
C TRP A 42 12.93 2.64 -2.47
N ARG A 43 12.57 2.86 -1.20
CA ARG A 43 13.13 3.91 -0.34
C ARG A 43 13.51 3.33 1.02
N ASP A 44 14.51 3.91 1.66
CA ASP A 44 14.86 3.56 3.03
C ASP A 44 13.72 3.93 3.99
N ILE A 45 13.52 3.07 4.99
CA ILE A 45 12.57 3.35 6.07
C ILE A 45 13.25 4.34 7.03
N LYS A 46 12.59 5.48 7.28
CA LYS A 46 13.11 6.52 8.17
C LYS A 46 13.41 5.97 9.58
N GLY A 47 14.62 6.23 10.09
CA GLY A 47 15.13 5.69 11.36
C GLY A 47 15.67 4.26 11.27
N HIS A 48 15.73 3.69 10.06
CA HIS A 48 16.12 2.32 9.75
C HIS A 48 17.00 2.24 8.50
N GLU A 49 17.66 3.36 8.17
CA GLU A 49 18.46 3.54 6.97
C GLU A 49 19.56 2.46 6.87
N GLY A 50 19.77 1.94 5.66
CA GLY A 50 20.72 0.84 5.38
C GLY A 50 20.29 -0.55 5.89
N ASN A 51 19.32 -0.65 6.80
CA ASN A 51 18.84 -1.94 7.32
C ASN A 51 17.57 -2.41 6.62
N TYR A 52 16.64 -1.48 6.35
CA TYR A 52 15.33 -1.81 5.82
C TYR A 52 14.87 -0.80 4.76
N GLN A 53 14.31 -1.32 3.67
CA GLN A 53 13.66 -0.53 2.63
C GLN A 53 12.21 -0.93 2.47
N ILE A 54 11.39 0.02 2.04
CA ILE A 54 10.01 -0.21 1.65
C ILE A 54 9.75 0.26 0.22
N SER A 55 8.95 -0.51 -0.50
CA SER A 55 8.53 -0.15 -1.85
C SER A 55 7.24 0.64 -1.88
N ASN A 56 6.99 1.36 -2.98
CA ASN A 56 5.70 2.02 -3.25
C ASN A 56 4.51 1.05 -3.32
N TYR A 57 4.74 -0.26 -3.48
CA TYR A 57 3.72 -1.31 -3.40
C TYR A 57 3.55 -1.91 -1.99
N GLY A 58 4.32 -1.46 -1.01
CA GLY A 58 4.26 -1.95 0.37
C GLY A 58 5.03 -3.25 0.62
N ARG A 59 6.00 -3.59 -0.22
CA ARG A 59 6.94 -4.69 0.07
C ARG A 59 8.08 -4.17 0.95
N VAL A 60 8.51 -4.97 1.91
CA VAL A 60 9.59 -4.59 2.84
C VAL A 60 10.79 -5.50 2.61
N LYS A 61 11.96 -4.90 2.43
CA LYS A 61 13.22 -5.59 2.18
C LYS A 61 14.16 -5.36 3.36
N SER A 62 14.80 -6.43 3.83
CA SER A 62 15.79 -6.41 4.89
C SER A 62 17.18 -6.66 4.33
N PHE A 63 18.16 -5.90 4.83
CA PHE A 63 19.57 -5.98 4.50
C PHE A 63 20.42 -6.49 5.67
N LYS A 64 19.82 -6.82 6.81
CA LYS A 64 20.54 -7.28 8.02
C LYS A 64 21.14 -8.68 7.92
N GLY A 65 20.82 -9.43 6.86
CA GLY A 65 21.35 -10.77 6.62
C GLY A 65 22.48 -10.77 5.60
N ARG A 66 23.04 -11.96 5.31
CA ARG A 66 24.08 -12.14 4.27
C ARG A 66 23.62 -11.70 2.87
N LYS A 67 22.32 -11.79 2.60
CA LYS A 67 21.70 -11.39 1.33
C LYS A 67 20.44 -10.59 1.61
N PRO A 68 20.13 -9.56 0.79
CA PRO A 68 18.86 -8.86 0.88
C PRO A 68 17.69 -9.84 0.69
N ARG A 69 16.63 -9.70 1.50
CA ARG A 69 15.42 -10.52 1.36
C ARG A 69 14.15 -9.72 1.60
N ILE A 70 13.08 -10.12 0.94
CA ILE A 70 11.73 -9.58 1.21
C ILE A 70 11.21 -10.22 2.50
N LEU A 71 10.73 -9.40 3.42
CA LEU A 71 10.13 -9.85 4.67
C LEU A 71 8.69 -10.32 4.43
N SER A 72 8.29 -11.38 5.13
CA SER A 72 6.90 -11.82 5.15
C SER A 72 6.03 -10.83 5.94
N THR A 73 4.81 -10.63 5.46
CA THR A 73 3.81 -9.80 6.12
C THR A 73 2.71 -10.68 6.69
N CYS A 74 2.21 -10.34 7.87
CA CYS A 74 0.98 -10.92 8.41
C CYS A 74 -0.12 -9.86 8.44
N LYS A 75 -1.36 -10.25 8.72
CA LYS A 75 -2.49 -9.31 8.84
C LYS A 75 -2.84 -9.12 10.32
N ASP A 76 -3.35 -7.96 10.68
CA ASP A 76 -4.00 -7.77 11.98
C ASP A 76 -5.45 -8.30 11.97
N SER A 77 -6.15 -8.16 13.10
CA SER A 77 -7.55 -8.57 13.25
C SER A 77 -8.52 -7.77 12.36
N LYS A 78 -8.09 -6.61 11.85
CA LYS A 78 -8.86 -5.74 10.95
C LYS A 78 -8.45 -5.93 9.47
N GLY A 79 -7.55 -6.87 9.18
CA GLY A 79 -7.09 -7.19 7.84
C GLY A 79 -5.95 -6.32 7.30
N TYR A 80 -5.39 -5.39 8.08
CA TYR A 80 -4.28 -4.55 7.66
C TYR A 80 -2.97 -5.35 7.66
N PRO A 81 -2.23 -5.36 6.52
CA PRO A 81 -0.90 -5.96 6.48
C PRO A 81 0.08 -5.23 7.40
N LYS A 82 0.82 -6.02 8.16
CA LYS A 82 1.87 -5.58 9.08
C LYS A 82 3.14 -6.40 8.88
N VAL A 83 4.27 -5.78 9.17
CA VAL A 83 5.59 -6.42 9.15
C VAL A 83 6.21 -6.29 10.53
N THR A 84 6.97 -7.29 10.95
CA THR A 84 7.73 -7.26 12.19
C THR A 84 9.21 -7.34 11.85
N PHE A 85 10.01 -6.41 12.38
CA PHE A 85 11.45 -6.42 12.20
C PHE A 85 12.17 -5.88 13.43
N THR A 86 13.48 -6.13 13.50
CA THR A 86 14.29 -5.84 14.69
C THR A 86 14.86 -4.43 14.66
N GLU A 87 14.51 -3.66 15.67
CA GLU A 87 15.02 -2.32 15.95
C GLU A 87 15.72 -2.34 17.32
N ASN A 88 17.00 -1.99 17.36
CA ASN A 88 17.79 -1.92 18.59
C ASN A 88 17.67 -3.20 19.46
N GLY A 89 17.77 -4.37 18.81
CA GLY A 89 17.67 -5.68 19.46
C GLY A 89 16.25 -6.13 19.85
N LYS A 90 15.23 -5.28 19.65
CA LYS A 90 13.82 -5.61 19.98
C LYS A 90 12.98 -5.74 18.71
N MET A 91 12.10 -6.74 18.68
CA MET A 91 11.13 -6.87 17.59
C MET A 91 10.04 -5.81 17.71
N LYS A 92 9.84 -5.02 16.65
CA LYS A 92 8.73 -4.08 16.56
C LYS A 92 7.90 -4.36 15.32
N THR A 93 6.59 -4.14 15.45
CA THR A 93 5.61 -4.39 14.40
C THR A 93 5.13 -3.06 13.84
N TYR A 94 5.08 -2.98 12.51
CA TYR A 94 4.72 -1.78 11.76
C TYR A 94 3.62 -2.11 10.75
N LEU A 95 2.68 -1.18 10.60
CA LEU A 95 1.65 -1.25 9.56
C LEU A 95 2.26 -0.86 8.20
N ILE A 96 2.02 -1.67 7.17
CA ILE A 96 2.63 -1.48 5.84
C ILE A 96 2.21 -0.14 5.23
N HIS A 97 0.91 0.18 5.21
CA HIS A 97 0.42 1.43 4.65
C HIS A 97 1.03 2.67 5.31
N VAL A 98 1.26 2.63 6.64
CA VAL A 98 1.90 3.74 7.36
C VAL A 98 3.36 3.90 6.94
N LEU A 99 4.10 2.78 6.79
CA LEU A 99 5.48 2.83 6.32
C LEU A 99 5.57 3.38 4.88
N VAL A 100 4.67 2.97 3.99
CA VAL A 100 4.62 3.49 2.61
C VAL A 100 4.32 4.99 2.62
N ALA A 101 3.27 5.41 3.33
CA ALA A 101 2.90 6.82 3.39
C ALA A 101 4.04 7.69 3.96
N ARG A 102 4.75 7.22 5.00
CA ARG A 102 5.91 7.93 5.57
C ARG A 102 7.09 8.03 4.62
N ALA A 103 7.32 7.02 3.78
CA ALA A 103 8.45 7.00 2.85
C ALA A 103 8.19 7.79 1.56
N PHE A 104 6.94 7.83 1.09
CA PHE A 104 6.61 8.34 -0.24
C PHE A 104 5.74 9.60 -0.27
N ILE A 105 4.91 9.83 0.76
CA ILE A 105 3.92 10.92 0.77
C ILE A 105 4.36 11.98 1.78
N PRO A 106 4.75 13.19 1.33
CA PRO A 106 5.04 14.29 2.24
C PRO A 106 3.85 14.57 3.16
N ASN A 107 4.13 14.82 4.45
CA ASN A 107 3.12 15.17 5.44
C ASN A 107 3.44 16.52 6.10
N PRO A 108 3.39 17.64 5.35
CA PRO A 108 3.76 18.95 5.88
C PRO A 108 2.86 19.41 7.03
N ASN A 109 1.60 18.97 7.02
CA ASN A 109 0.60 19.32 8.03
C ASN A 109 0.60 18.37 9.25
N ASN A 110 1.55 17.42 9.29
CA ASN A 110 1.68 16.40 10.35
C ASN A 110 0.35 15.70 10.69
N LEU A 111 -0.42 15.36 9.65
CA LEU A 111 -1.70 14.69 9.78
C LEU A 111 -1.50 13.29 10.37
N PRO A 112 -2.36 12.85 11.32
CA PRO A 112 -2.07 11.69 12.15
C PRO A 112 -2.44 10.34 11.53
N VAL A 113 -3.33 10.30 10.53
CA VAL A 113 -3.93 9.05 10.02
C VAL A 113 -3.62 8.87 8.54
N VAL A 114 -3.34 7.64 8.14
CA VAL A 114 -3.25 7.25 6.73
C VAL A 114 -4.56 6.57 6.34
N HIS A 115 -5.18 7.04 5.26
CA HIS A 115 -6.43 6.52 4.73
C HIS A 115 -6.22 5.82 3.38
N HIS A 116 -6.95 4.72 3.17
CA HIS A 116 -7.02 4.00 1.89
C HIS A 116 -8.21 4.51 1.07
N LYS A 117 -7.93 5.15 -0.06
CA LYS A 117 -8.95 5.78 -0.93
C LYS A 117 -9.98 4.77 -1.44
N ASP A 118 -9.52 3.58 -1.84
CA ASP A 118 -10.37 2.47 -2.30
C ASP A 118 -11.00 1.66 -1.15
N SER A 119 -10.76 2.06 0.10
CA SER A 119 -11.25 1.34 1.27
C SER A 119 -10.74 -0.12 1.39
N ASN A 120 -9.75 -0.55 0.61
CA ASN A 120 -9.19 -1.90 0.69
C ASN A 120 -7.87 -1.90 1.49
N PRO A 121 -7.84 -2.51 2.69
CA PRO A 121 -6.64 -2.52 3.54
C PRO A 121 -5.46 -3.31 2.93
N LYS A 122 -5.71 -4.11 1.89
CA LYS A 122 -4.66 -4.87 1.18
C LYS A 122 -3.96 -4.03 0.10
N ASN A 123 -4.62 -2.98 -0.41
CA ASN A 123 -4.06 -2.13 -1.46
C ASN A 123 -3.18 -1.04 -0.84
N ASN A 124 -1.92 -1.39 -0.55
CA ASN A 124 -0.97 -0.47 0.07
C ASN A 124 -0.12 0.30 -0.96
N HIS A 125 -0.59 0.40 -2.21
CA HIS A 125 0.11 1.21 -3.21
C HIS A 125 0.08 2.69 -2.81
N VAL A 126 1.19 3.39 -2.99
CA VAL A 126 1.34 4.81 -2.60
C VAL A 126 0.18 5.68 -3.11
N ASP A 127 -0.25 5.51 -4.36
CA ASP A 127 -1.32 6.33 -4.96
C ASP A 127 -2.68 6.12 -4.30
N ASN A 128 -2.88 4.96 -3.65
CA ASN A 128 -4.11 4.62 -2.94
C ASN A 128 -4.11 5.15 -1.49
N LEU A 129 -3.01 5.73 -1.02
CA LEU A 129 -2.87 6.21 0.34
C LEU A 129 -2.91 7.75 0.38
N GLU A 130 -3.45 8.29 1.47
CA GLU A 130 -3.41 9.72 1.76
C GLU A 130 -3.34 9.97 3.27
N TRP A 131 -2.74 11.09 3.66
CA TRP A 131 -2.75 11.54 5.04
C TRP A 131 -4.03 12.35 5.33
N VAL A 132 -4.71 12.05 6.43
CA VAL A 132 -5.99 12.66 6.81
C VAL A 132 -6.07 13.00 8.29
N THR A 133 -6.97 13.91 8.65
CA THR A 133 -7.32 14.17 10.05
C THR A 133 -8.24 13.07 10.60
N TYR A 134 -8.32 12.96 11.93
CA TYR A 134 -9.28 12.05 12.57
C TYR A 134 -10.73 12.33 12.15
N LYS A 135 -11.12 13.61 12.08
CA LYS A 135 -12.45 14.05 11.64
C LYS A 135 -12.76 13.51 10.24
N LYS A 136 -11.84 13.70 9.28
CA LYS A 136 -12.03 13.24 7.91
C LYS A 136 -12.11 11.71 7.82
N ASN A 137 -11.29 11.00 8.59
CA ASN A 137 -11.35 9.54 8.66
C ASN A 137 -12.71 9.05 9.21
N SER A 138 -13.27 9.72 10.22
CA SER A 138 -14.62 9.42 10.74
C SER A 138 -15.72 9.71 9.71
N GLU A 139 -15.61 10.82 8.96
CA GLU A 139 -16.52 11.13 7.86
C GLU A 139 -16.49 10.03 6.78
N TYR A 140 -15.30 9.58 6.36
CA TYR A 140 -15.17 8.45 5.43
C TYR A 140 -15.76 7.16 5.99
N ALA A 141 -15.55 6.87 7.29
CA ALA A 141 -16.13 5.69 7.93
C ALA A 141 -17.67 5.74 7.98
N TYR A 142 -18.24 6.92 8.18
CA TYR A 142 -19.69 7.14 8.12
C TYR A 142 -20.22 6.98 6.69
N MET A 143 -19.61 7.66 5.71
CA MET A 143 -20.03 7.61 4.30
C MET A 143 -19.91 6.21 3.69
N SER A 144 -18.90 5.43 4.11
CA SER A 144 -18.72 4.03 3.68
C SER A 144 -19.59 3.03 4.45
N GLY A 145 -20.41 3.49 5.40
CA GLY A 145 -21.29 2.63 6.20
C GLY A 145 -20.58 1.75 7.23
N ARG A 146 -19.26 1.89 7.40
CA ARG A 146 -18.45 1.15 8.39
C ARG A 146 -18.73 1.58 9.81
N TRP A 147 -19.10 2.84 10.00
CA TRP A 147 -19.44 3.41 11.28
C TRP A 147 -20.89 3.90 11.26
N LYS A 148 -21.69 3.38 12.19
CA LYS A 148 -23.05 3.86 12.43
C LYS A 148 -23.03 4.63 13.75
N PRO A 149 -23.48 5.90 13.78
CA PRO A 149 -23.59 6.60 15.05
C PRO A 149 -24.55 5.82 15.96
N PRO A 150 -24.28 5.76 17.26
CA PRO A 150 -25.25 5.21 18.20
C PRO A 150 -26.58 5.95 18.02
N TYR A 151 -27.68 5.21 18.00
CA TYR A 151 -29.04 5.76 17.83
C TYR A 151 -29.24 6.96 18.76
N LYS A 152 -29.57 8.12 18.21
CA LYS A 152 -29.91 9.31 19.02
C LYS A 152 -31.12 8.95 19.87
N ARG A 153 -30.94 8.78 21.19
CA ARG A 153 -32.08 8.78 22.12
C ARG A 153 -32.82 10.10 21.88
N LYS A 154 -34.12 10.03 21.55
CA LYS A 154 -34.97 11.23 21.46
C LYS A 154 -34.83 11.95 22.80
N ASN A 155 -34.48 13.24 22.77
CA ASN A 155 -34.43 14.05 23.98
C ASN A 155 -35.79 13.93 24.67
N CYS A 156 -35.83 13.43 25.91
CA CYS A 156 -37.00 13.60 26.76
C CYS A 156 -37.13 15.10 26.98
N ALA A 157 -38.19 15.70 26.45
CA ALA A 157 -38.57 17.06 26.77
C ALA A 157 -38.75 17.15 28.30
N LYS A 158 -38.11 18.14 28.92
CA LYS A 158 -38.36 18.52 30.31
C LYS A 158 -39.59 19.40 30.39
#